data_AF-A0A6G5NJT1-F1
#
_entry.id   AF-A0A6G5NJT1-F1
#
_cell.length_a   1.000
_cell.length_b   1.000
_cell.length_c   1.000
_cell.angle_alpha   90.00
_cell.angle_beta   90.00
_cell.angle_gamma   90.00
#
_symmetry.space_group_name_H-M   'P 1'
#
loop_
_entity.id
_entity.type
_entity.pdbx_description
1 polymer ?
#
loop_
_entity_poly.entity_id
_entity_poly.type
_entity_poly.pdbx_seq_one_letter_code
_entity_poly.pdbx_strand_id
1 'polypeptide(L)'
;RRPAVMAEAVRRTKKEGLEKAKGDLEKLIAEKRCHPILIRLAWHDAGTYNKDVKDFPNRGGANGSIRFYPEINHGANAGLVNACNILQEIADKYEGVSYADLFQMASAMAVKDAGGPTIPMRFGRKDAEGPESVQPEGNLPAGGAPWP
;
A
#
# COMPACT_ATOMS: atom_id res chain seq x y z
N ARG A 1 20.59 12.24 25.25
CA ARG A 1 20.93 10.80 25.07
C ARG A 1 19.71 9.88 24.99
N ARG A 2 18.72 9.93 25.91
CA ARG A 2 17.49 9.11 25.85
C ARG A 2 16.68 9.14 24.53
N PRO A 3 16.48 10.27 23.84
CA PRO A 3 15.67 10.29 22.61
C PRO A 3 16.33 9.58 21.41
N ALA A 4 17.66 9.57 21.32
CA ALA A 4 18.39 8.92 20.23
C ALA A 4 18.30 7.39 20.34
N VAL A 5 18.45 6.84 21.55
CA VAL A 5 18.35 5.40 21.82
C VAL A 5 16.94 4.88 21.52
N MET A 6 15.91 5.64 21.88
CA MET A 6 14.52 5.29 21.57
C MET A 6 14.23 5.34 20.07
N ALA A 7 14.73 6.37 19.36
CA ALA A 7 14.58 6.45 17.90
C ALA A 7 15.28 5.29 17.17
N GLU A 8 16.43 4.86 17.66
CA GLU A 8 17.18 3.73 17.10
C GLU A 8 16.46 2.40 17.36
N ALA A 9 15.93 2.20 18.57
CA ALA A 9 15.11 1.02 18.89
C ALA A 9 13.87 0.94 18.00
N VAL A 10 13.14 2.04 17.82
CA VAL A 10 11.96 2.10 16.92
C VAL A 10 12.34 1.77 15.48
N ARG A 11 13.45 2.32 14.98
CA ARG A 11 13.95 2.01 13.63
C ARG A 11 14.27 0.52 13.49
N ARG A 12 14.84 -0.10 14.52
CA ARG A 12 15.15 -1.53 14.53
C ARG A 12 13.89 -2.37 14.47
N THR A 13 12.89 -2.09 15.32
CA THR A 13 11.60 -2.79 15.32
C THR A 13 10.91 -2.68 13.97
N LYS A 14 10.87 -1.49 13.35
CA LYS A 14 10.28 -1.30 12.02
C LYS A 14 10.99 -2.14 10.95
N LYS A 15 12.32 -2.18 10.98
CA LYS A 15 13.10 -2.99 10.05
C LYS A 15 12.84 -4.48 10.24
N GLU A 16 12.82 -4.95 11.48
CA GLU A 16 12.49 -6.34 11.80
C GLU A 16 11.07 -6.71 11.36
N GLY A 17 10.10 -5.81 11.56
CA GLY A 17 8.72 -5.98 11.09
C GLY A 17 8.63 -6.10 9.57
N LEU A 18 9.32 -5.22 8.83
CA LEU A 18 9.33 -5.26 7.36
C LEU A 18 9.95 -6.55 6.81
N GLU A 19 11.06 -7.02 7.38
CA GLU A 19 11.68 -8.28 6.93
C GLU A 19 10.79 -9.49 7.20
N LYS A 20 10.09 -9.53 8.34
CA LYS A 20 9.14 -10.62 8.64
C LYS A 20 7.91 -10.54 7.72
N ALA A 21 7.35 -9.35 7.51
CA ALA A 21 6.25 -9.13 6.59
C ALA A 21 6.59 -9.56 5.17
N LYS A 22 7.83 -9.29 4.73
CA LYS A 22 8.36 -9.77 3.45
C LYS A 22 8.35 -11.30 3.37
N GLY A 23 8.84 -12.00 4.40
CA GLY A 23 8.80 -13.47 4.43
C GLY A 23 7.38 -14.04 4.34
N ASP A 24 6.40 -13.41 5.01
CA ASP A 24 4.99 -13.80 4.93
C ASP A 24 4.38 -13.49 3.56
N LEU A 25 4.74 -12.37 2.93
CA LEU A 25 4.33 -12.03 1.58
C LEU A 25 4.87 -13.02 0.52
N GLU A 26 6.11 -13.48 0.65
CA GLU A 26 6.68 -14.48 -0.27
C GLU A 26 5.86 -15.77 -0.25
N LYS A 27 5.49 -16.25 0.95
CA LYS A 27 4.61 -17.41 1.12
C LYS A 27 3.23 -17.16 0.54
N LEU A 28 2.63 -16.02 0.87
CA LEU A 28 1.31 -15.63 0.39
C LEU A 28 1.21 -15.65 -1.14
N ILE A 29 2.20 -15.05 -1.80
CA ILE A 29 2.26 -14.95 -3.26
C ILE A 29 2.41 -16.35 -3.90
N ALA A 30 3.27 -17.19 -3.33
CA ALA A 30 3.49 -18.55 -3.81
C ALA A 30 2.24 -19.43 -3.69
N GLU A 31 1.50 -19.30 -2.59
CA GLU A 31 0.30 -20.09 -2.28
C GLU A 31 -0.95 -19.60 -3.01
N LYS A 32 -1.28 -18.31 -2.92
CA LYS A 32 -2.55 -17.77 -3.44
C LYS A 32 -2.49 -17.30 -4.88
N ARG A 33 -1.30 -17.16 -5.47
CA ARG A 33 -1.13 -16.68 -6.86
C ARG A 33 -1.86 -15.36 -7.15
N CYS A 34 -1.80 -14.44 -6.19
CA CYS A 34 -2.53 -13.17 -6.20
C CYS A 34 -1.72 -12.01 -6.82
N HIS A 35 -0.72 -12.28 -7.66
CA HIS A 35 0.18 -11.26 -8.22
C HIS A 35 -0.55 -10.07 -8.85
N PRO A 36 -1.54 -10.26 -9.77
CA PRO A 36 -2.15 -9.14 -10.47
C PRO A 36 -2.95 -8.22 -9.55
N ILE A 37 -3.62 -8.76 -8.52
CA ILE A 37 -4.46 -7.96 -7.63
C ILE A 37 -3.60 -7.15 -6.63
N LEU A 38 -2.45 -7.68 -6.20
CA LEU A 38 -1.49 -6.94 -5.37
C LEU A 38 -0.89 -5.76 -6.14
N ILE A 39 -0.54 -5.98 -7.41
CA ILE A 39 -0.03 -4.93 -8.29
C ILE A 39 -1.11 -3.85 -8.50
N ARG A 40 -2.34 -4.25 -8.80
CA ARG A 40 -3.47 -3.33 -8.97
C ARG A 40 -3.76 -2.54 -7.70
N LEU A 41 -3.77 -3.17 -6.52
CA LEU A 41 -4.01 -2.49 -5.25
C LEU A 41 -3.00 -1.35 -5.01
N ALA A 42 -1.71 -1.65 -5.14
CA ALA A 42 -0.66 -0.65 -4.94
C ALA A 42 -0.74 0.50 -5.97
N TRP A 43 -1.09 0.19 -7.22
CA TRP A 43 -1.33 1.20 -8.24
C TRP A 43 -2.51 2.09 -7.88
N HIS A 44 -3.64 1.52 -7.47
CA HIS A 44 -4.85 2.28 -7.16
C HIS A 44 -4.69 3.16 -5.91
N ASP A 45 -3.96 2.69 -4.89
CA ASP A 45 -3.58 3.50 -3.72
C ASP A 45 -2.70 4.69 -4.15
N ALA A 46 -1.65 4.44 -4.95
CA ALA A 46 -0.75 5.49 -5.42
C ALA A 46 -1.39 6.43 -6.47
N GLY A 47 -2.34 5.94 -7.24
CA GLY A 47 -2.92 6.60 -8.40
C GLY A 47 -3.87 7.76 -8.07
N THR A 48 -4.26 7.91 -6.80
CA THR A 48 -5.10 9.03 -6.36
C THR A 48 -4.32 10.34 -6.18
N TYR A 49 -3.00 10.33 -6.38
CA TYR A 49 -2.12 11.47 -6.13
C TYR A 49 -2.43 12.68 -7.03
N ASN A 50 -2.56 13.85 -6.41
CA ASN A 50 -2.68 15.14 -7.08
C ASN A 50 -1.47 16.05 -6.75
N LYS A 51 -0.69 16.39 -7.78
CA LYS A 51 0.53 17.22 -7.68
C LYS A 51 0.26 18.69 -7.26
N ASP A 52 -0.96 19.17 -7.48
CA ASP A 52 -1.34 20.56 -7.22
C ASP A 52 -1.75 20.77 -5.76
N VAL A 53 -2.04 19.68 -5.02
CA VAL A 53 -2.28 19.68 -3.57
C VAL A 53 -0.97 19.43 -2.82
N LYS A 54 -0.66 20.26 -1.81
CA LYS A 54 0.62 20.19 -1.09
C LYS A 54 0.54 19.34 0.18
N ASP A 55 -0.59 19.41 0.88
CA ASP A 55 -0.74 18.83 2.21
C ASP A 55 -0.91 17.31 2.16
N PHE A 56 -0.29 16.63 3.12
CA PHE A 56 -0.58 15.23 3.44
C PHE A 56 -1.67 15.21 4.52
N PRO A 57 -2.67 14.31 4.45
CA PRO A 57 -2.90 13.27 3.45
C PRO A 57 -3.69 13.72 2.20
N ASN A 58 -4.16 14.98 2.17
CA ASN A 58 -5.10 15.52 1.18
C ASN A 58 -4.66 15.44 -0.28
N ARG A 59 -3.37 15.31 -0.56
CA ARG A 59 -2.85 15.11 -1.92
C ARG A 59 -3.02 13.70 -2.47
N GLY A 60 -3.55 12.76 -1.70
CA GLY A 60 -3.65 11.35 -2.08
C GLY A 60 -2.30 10.66 -2.26
N GLY A 61 -2.32 9.57 -3.01
CA GLY A 61 -1.14 8.75 -3.30
C GLY A 61 -0.94 7.62 -2.30
N ALA A 62 0.26 7.02 -2.31
CA ALA A 62 0.57 5.79 -1.57
C ALA A 62 0.62 6.01 -0.03
N ASN A 63 -0.55 6.12 0.57
CA ASN A 63 -0.80 6.39 1.99
C ASN A 63 -1.73 5.33 2.62
N GLY A 64 -2.14 4.32 1.85
CA GLY A 64 -3.01 3.25 2.32
C GLY A 64 -4.47 3.66 2.56
N SER A 65 -4.92 4.85 2.14
CA SER A 65 -6.30 5.33 2.35
C SER A 65 -7.34 4.45 1.65
N ILE A 66 -6.93 3.72 0.61
CA ILE A 66 -7.79 2.80 -0.15
C ILE A 66 -8.49 1.75 0.72
N ARG A 67 -8.01 1.47 1.94
CA ARG A 67 -8.65 0.53 2.89
C ARG A 67 -9.93 1.07 3.54
N PHE A 68 -10.19 2.37 3.46
CA PHE A 68 -11.31 3.02 4.12
C PHE A 68 -12.50 3.25 3.18
N TYR A 69 -13.70 3.32 3.76
CA TYR A 69 -14.88 3.85 3.09
C TYR A 69 -14.80 5.39 3.00
N PRO A 70 -15.23 6.02 1.90
CA PRO A 70 -15.83 5.45 0.68
C PRO A 70 -14.83 4.92 -0.35
N GLU A 71 -13.52 5.15 -0.19
CA GLU A 71 -12.52 4.89 -1.24
C GLU A 71 -12.50 3.43 -1.72
N ILE A 72 -12.60 2.46 -0.80
CA ILE A 72 -12.66 1.04 -1.15
C ILE A 72 -13.87 0.67 -2.03
N ASN A 73 -14.93 1.49 -1.97
CA ASN A 73 -16.19 1.30 -2.70
C ASN A 73 -16.29 2.13 -4.00
N HIS A 74 -15.28 2.93 -4.34
CA HIS A 74 -15.23 3.58 -5.65
C HIS A 74 -15.29 2.54 -6.76
N GLY A 75 -15.97 2.85 -7.87
CA GLY A 75 -16.17 1.94 -8.99
C GLY A 75 -14.85 1.41 -9.58
N ALA A 76 -13.83 2.28 -9.64
CA ALA A 76 -12.48 1.89 -10.08
C ALA A 76 -11.82 0.85 -9.15
N ASN A 77 -12.20 0.81 -7.87
CA ASN A 77 -11.63 -0.06 -6.84
C ASN A 77 -12.40 -1.37 -6.65
N ALA A 78 -13.40 -1.65 -7.50
CA ALA A 78 -14.18 -2.88 -7.44
C ALA A 78 -13.28 -4.13 -7.37
N GLY A 79 -13.51 -4.95 -6.34
CA GLY A 79 -12.78 -6.19 -6.06
C GLY A 79 -11.51 -6.04 -5.20
N LEU A 80 -11.00 -4.82 -4.97
CA LEU A 80 -9.76 -4.61 -4.19
C LEU A 80 -9.92 -4.88 -2.70
N VAL A 81 -11.15 -4.94 -2.18
CA VAL A 81 -11.44 -5.36 -0.80
C VAL A 81 -10.82 -6.71 -0.47
N ASN A 82 -10.80 -7.64 -1.44
CA ASN A 82 -10.19 -8.95 -1.25
C ASN A 82 -8.67 -8.86 -1.03
N ALA A 83 -7.99 -7.98 -1.77
CA ALA A 83 -6.55 -7.77 -1.59
C ALA A 83 -6.26 -7.07 -0.26
N CYS A 84 -7.07 -6.08 0.14
CA CYS A 84 -6.95 -5.43 1.45
C CYS A 84 -7.09 -6.46 2.58
N ASN A 85 -8.12 -7.31 2.54
CA ASN A 85 -8.34 -8.33 3.58
C ASN A 85 -7.18 -9.32 3.70
N ILE A 86 -6.62 -9.77 2.57
CA ILE A 86 -5.49 -10.70 2.57
C ILE A 86 -4.24 -10.03 3.18
N LEU A 87 -3.99 -8.76 2.87
CA LEU A 87 -2.82 -8.04 3.39
C LEU A 87 -3.01 -7.59 4.84
N GLN A 88 -4.25 -7.33 5.27
CA GLN A 88 -4.60 -7.00 6.64
C GLN A 88 -4.09 -8.07 7.62
N GLU A 89 -4.27 -9.35 7.28
CA GLU A 89 -3.78 -10.48 8.09
C GLU A 89 -2.25 -10.44 8.32
N ILE A 90 -1.49 -9.86 7.38
CA ILE A 90 -0.04 -9.69 7.50
C ILE A 90 0.29 -8.42 8.28
N ALA A 91 -0.41 -7.31 8.00
CA ALA A 91 -0.22 -6.03 8.67
C ALA A 91 -0.39 -6.17 10.20
N ASP A 92 -1.43 -6.88 10.64
CA ASP A 92 -1.77 -7.01 12.06
C ASP A 92 -0.74 -7.83 12.86
N LYS A 93 0.13 -8.59 12.20
CA LYS A 93 1.19 -9.38 12.85
C LYS A 93 2.42 -8.57 13.23
N TYR A 94 2.66 -7.42 12.59
CA TYR A 94 3.94 -6.72 12.67
C TYR A 94 3.79 -5.27 13.04
N GLU A 95 4.24 -4.93 14.24
CA GLU A 95 4.31 -3.54 14.67
C GLU A 95 5.29 -2.73 13.82
N GLY A 96 4.85 -1.52 13.42
CA GLY A 96 5.69 -0.55 12.74
C GLY A 96 5.79 -0.71 11.22
N VAL A 97 5.07 -1.67 10.63
CA VAL A 97 4.82 -1.75 9.18
C VAL A 97 3.54 -0.98 8.87
N SER A 98 3.62 0.04 8.02
CA SER A 98 2.43 0.76 7.56
C SER A 98 1.72 -0.02 6.45
N TYR A 99 0.39 0.11 6.36
CA TYR A 99 -0.37 -0.44 5.22
C TYR A 99 0.16 0.10 3.90
N ALA A 100 0.48 1.39 3.86
CA ALA A 100 1.06 2.06 2.71
C ALA A 100 2.37 1.39 2.26
N ASP A 101 3.28 1.05 3.17
CA ASP A 101 4.48 0.31 2.81
C ASP A 101 4.18 -1.14 2.42
N LEU A 102 3.26 -1.81 3.12
CA LEU A 102 2.89 -3.19 2.85
C LEU A 102 2.30 -3.37 1.45
N PHE A 103 1.38 -2.50 1.02
CA PHE A 103 0.75 -2.57 -0.31
C PHE A 103 1.79 -2.43 -1.41
N GLN A 104 2.67 -1.43 -1.27
CA GLN A 104 3.71 -1.16 -2.25
C GLN A 104 4.79 -2.25 -2.27
N MET A 105 5.13 -2.81 -1.10
CA MET A 105 6.03 -3.97 -0.97
C MET A 105 5.46 -5.20 -1.65
N ALA A 106 4.19 -5.53 -1.39
CA ALA A 106 3.51 -6.67 -1.97
C ALA A 106 3.46 -6.60 -3.50
N SER A 107 3.19 -5.40 -4.06
CA SER A 107 3.24 -5.17 -5.51
C SER A 107 4.65 -5.37 -6.09
N ALA A 108 5.68 -4.76 -5.48
CA ALA A 108 7.05 -4.89 -5.98
C ALA A 108 7.54 -6.35 -5.94
N MET A 109 7.17 -7.09 -4.90
CA MET A 109 7.49 -8.51 -4.78
C MET A 109 6.71 -9.36 -5.79
N ALA A 110 5.41 -9.07 -6.00
CA ALA A 110 4.61 -9.74 -7.01
C ALA A 110 5.17 -9.54 -8.43
N VAL A 111 5.66 -8.33 -8.76
CA VAL A 111 6.33 -8.08 -10.05
C VAL A 111 7.59 -8.94 -10.19
N LYS A 112 8.43 -8.99 -9.16
CA LYS A 112 9.66 -9.79 -9.17
C LYS A 112 9.37 -11.28 -9.31
N ASP A 113 8.42 -11.80 -8.52
CA ASP A 113 8.04 -13.23 -8.54
C ASP A 113 7.42 -13.64 -9.88
N ALA A 114 6.68 -12.74 -10.53
CA ALA A 114 6.16 -12.92 -11.89
C ALA A 114 7.24 -12.88 -13.00
N GLY A 115 8.52 -12.78 -12.65
CA GLY A 115 9.65 -12.71 -13.61
C GLY A 115 10.00 -11.30 -14.07
N GLY A 116 9.40 -10.27 -13.46
CA GLY A 116 9.71 -8.86 -13.70
C GLY A 116 11.01 -8.39 -13.02
N PRO A 117 11.35 -7.11 -13.18
CA PRO A 117 12.57 -6.55 -12.60
C PRO A 117 12.47 -6.44 -11.06
N THR A 118 13.63 -6.42 -10.40
CA THR A 118 13.71 -6.03 -8.99
C THR A 118 13.52 -4.52 -8.88
N ILE A 119 12.45 -4.08 -8.22
CA ILE A 119 12.15 -2.66 -8.00
C ILE A 119 12.90 -2.20 -6.73
N PRO A 120 13.75 -1.16 -6.80
CA PRO A 120 14.47 -0.64 -5.63
C PRO A 120 13.53 0.15 -4.70
N MET A 121 12.88 -0.56 -3.78
CA MET A 121 11.90 0.02 -2.86
C MET A 121 12.55 0.82 -1.73
N ARG A 122 11.90 1.93 -1.38
CA ARG A 122 12.14 2.67 -0.15
C ARG A 122 10.89 2.58 0.73
N PHE A 123 11.12 2.48 2.04
CA PHE A 123 10.08 2.35 3.06
C PHE A 123 10.08 3.57 3.99
N GLY A 124 9.03 3.68 4.81
CA GLY A 124 8.75 4.81 5.69
C GLY A 124 7.50 5.59 5.29
N ARG A 125 6.62 5.03 4.46
CA ARG A 125 5.33 5.66 4.14
C ARG A 125 4.49 5.75 5.42
N LYS A 126 3.77 6.85 5.55
CA LYS A 126 2.82 7.07 6.64
C LYS A 126 1.43 6.65 6.17
N ASP A 127 0.71 5.96 7.03
CA ASP A 127 -0.69 5.63 6.77
C ASP A 127 -1.57 6.87 6.92
N ALA A 128 -2.60 6.93 6.08
CA ALA A 128 -3.81 7.68 6.35
C ALA A 128 -4.40 7.26 7.71
N GLU A 129 -4.91 8.21 8.50
CA GLU A 129 -5.36 7.96 9.86
C GLU A 129 -6.79 7.39 9.89
N GLY A 130 -7.64 7.82 8.97
CA GLY A 130 -9.02 7.35 8.86
C GLY A 130 -9.74 7.79 7.58
N PRO A 131 -11.07 7.61 7.55
CA PRO A 131 -11.93 7.98 6.42
C PRO A 131 -11.83 9.45 5.99
N GLU A 132 -11.44 10.36 6.87
CA GLU A 132 -11.24 11.78 6.55
C GLU A 132 -10.05 12.02 5.60
N SER A 133 -9.17 11.04 5.46
CA SER A 133 -7.98 11.10 4.61
C SER A 133 -8.22 10.61 3.18
N VAL A 134 -9.41 10.07 2.89
CA VAL A 134 -9.75 9.52 1.57
C VAL A 134 -9.89 10.61 0.52
N GLN A 135 -9.52 10.27 -0.72
CA GLN A 135 -9.72 11.16 -1.85
C GLN A 135 -11.13 11.01 -2.44
N PRO A 136 -11.71 12.04 -3.06
CA PRO A 136 -12.95 11.89 -3.81
C PRO A 136 -12.75 10.93 -5.00
N GLU A 137 -13.84 10.27 -5.42
CA GLU A 137 -13.82 9.44 -6.62
C GLU A 137 -13.52 10.29 -7.87
N GLY A 138 -12.82 9.70 -8.85
CA GLY A 138 -12.51 10.34 -10.13
C GLY A 138 -11.03 10.64 -10.38
N ASN A 139 -10.16 10.47 -9.38
CA ASN A 139 -8.71 10.63 -9.57
C ASN A 139 -8.07 9.47 -10.36
N LEU A 140 -8.75 8.32 -10.45
CA LEU A 140 -8.27 7.15 -11.20
C LEU A 140 -8.78 7.16 -12.65
N PRO A 141 -7.99 6.64 -13.61
CA PRO A 141 -8.38 6.62 -15.01
C PRO A 141 -9.58 5.70 -15.27
N ALA A 142 -10.46 6.11 -16.18
CA ALA A 142 -11.53 5.28 -16.71
C ALA A 142 -10.99 4.33 -17.79
N GLY A 143 -11.47 3.08 -17.81
CA GLY A 143 -11.10 2.10 -18.84
C GLY A 143 -11.70 2.41 -20.22
N GLY A 144 -12.80 3.16 -20.27
CA GLY A 144 -13.32 3.77 -21.49
C GLY A 144 -12.73 5.17 -21.64
N ALA A 145 -11.89 5.39 -22.64
CA ALA A 145 -11.48 6.74 -22.99
C ALA A 145 -12.73 7.58 -23.36
N PRO A 146 -12.80 8.88 -23.04
CA PRO A 146 -13.76 9.73 -23.72
C PRO A 146 -13.46 9.62 -25.22
N TRP A 147 -14.46 9.15 -25.98
CA TRP A 147 -14.37 9.08 -27.43
C TRP A 147 -13.97 10.46 -27.97
N PRO A 148 -13.07 10.54 -28.97
CA PRO A 148 -12.76 11.81 -29.63
C PRO A 148 -13.99 12.43 -30.30
#